data_AF-A0A6G2D5C2-F1
#
_entry.id   AF-A0A6G2D5C2-F1
#
_cell.length_a   1.000
_cell.length_b   1.000
_cell.length_c   1.000
_cell.angle_alpha   90.00
_cell.angle_beta   90.00
_cell.angle_gamma   90.00
#
_symmetry.space_group_name_H-M   'P 1'
#
loop_
_entity.id
_entity.type
_entity.pdbx_description
1 polymer ?
#
loop_
_entity_poly.entity_id
_entity_poly.type
_entity_poly.pdbx_seq_one_letter_code
_entity_poly.pdbx_strand_id
1 'polypeptide(L)'
;MNILDLNSNQKDTILLIHPMLSSAQGMKSLISDQMGQEFRYIIPDLSAHGQSVSLIYESALKESQMIYDYLKEHHIKDLCLAFGASLGGVVL
;
A
#
# COMPACT_ATOMS: atom_id res chain seq x y z
N MET A 1 2.19 9.68 5.12
CA MET A 1 1.55 8.91 4.03
C MET A 1 0.22 8.38 4.53
N ASN A 2 -0.86 8.53 3.77
CA ASN A 2 -2.11 7.83 4.05
C ASN A 2 -1.99 6.36 3.64
N ILE A 3 -2.44 5.44 4.49
CA ILE A 3 -2.42 4.00 4.23
C ILE A 3 -3.78 3.41 4.61
N LEU A 4 -4.44 2.76 3.65
CA LEU A 4 -5.61 1.94 3.93
C LEU A 4 -5.13 0.60 4.48
N ASP A 5 -5.51 0.30 5.72
CA ASP A 5 -5.27 -0.97 6.39
C ASP A 5 -6.61 -1.66 6.62
N LEU A 6 -6.88 -2.66 5.78
CA LEU A 6 -8.16 -3.35 5.74
C LEU A 6 -8.02 -4.73 6.39
N ASN A 7 -9.07 -5.15 7.10
CA ASN A 7 -9.15 -6.46 7.74
C ASN A 7 -7.97 -6.73 8.68
N SER A 8 -7.63 -5.76 9.55
CA SER A 8 -6.43 -5.81 10.43
C SER A 8 -6.34 -7.03 11.36
N ASN A 9 -7.44 -7.75 11.57
CA ASN A 9 -7.48 -8.99 12.37
C ASN A 9 -7.02 -10.24 11.58
N GLN A 10 -6.87 -10.16 10.26
CA GLN A 10 -6.42 -11.29 9.45
C GLN A 10 -4.91 -11.50 9.58
N LYS A 11 -4.50 -12.77 9.54
CA LYS A 11 -3.10 -13.17 9.75
C LYS A 11 -2.23 -12.90 8.52
N ASP A 12 -2.73 -13.28 7.34
CA ASP A 12 -1.96 -13.20 6.10
C ASP A 12 -2.12 -11.80 5.49
N THR A 13 -0.99 -11.11 5.28
CA THR A 13 -0.97 -9.70 4.86
C THR A 13 -0.51 -9.57 3.41
N ILE A 14 -1.24 -8.77 2.63
CA ILE A 14 -0.95 -8.41 1.25
C ILE A 14 -0.66 -6.90 1.16
N LEU A 15 0.44 -6.55 0.50
CA LEU A 15 0.79 -5.15 0.19
C LEU A 15 0.44 -4.83 -1.27
N LEU A 16 -0.36 -3.78 -1.50
CA LEU A 16 -0.79 -3.36 -2.84
C LEU A 16 -0.36 -1.91 -3.11
N ILE A 17 0.62 -1.70 -3.99
CA ILE A 17 1.15 -0.38 -4.33
C ILE A 17 0.69 0.06 -5.72
N HIS A 18 0.02 1.21 -5.79
CA HIS A 18 -0.63 1.71 -7.00
C HIS A 18 0.36 2.31 -8.03
N PRO A 19 -0.02 2.37 -9.33
CA PRO A 19 0.76 3.07 -10.34
C PRO A 19 0.58 4.59 -10.24
N MET A 20 1.41 5.36 -10.94
CA MET A 20 1.22 6.81 -11.07
C MET A 20 -0.19 7.14 -11.58
N LEU A 21 -0.77 8.25 -11.10
CA LEU A 21 -2.14 8.71 -11.42
C LEU A 21 -3.28 7.81 -10.90
N SER A 22 -2.98 6.88 -9.99
CA SER A 22 -3.97 6.08 -9.25
C SER A 22 -3.96 6.46 -7.76
N SER A 23 -4.53 5.60 -6.91
CA SER A 23 -4.58 5.76 -5.45
C SER A 23 -4.79 4.41 -4.76
N ALA A 24 -4.69 4.40 -3.44
CA ALA A 24 -5.05 3.28 -2.59
C ALA A 24 -6.50 2.84 -2.80
N GLN A 25 -7.43 3.80 -2.98
CA GLN A 25 -8.83 3.48 -3.26
C GLN A 25 -8.98 2.74 -4.60
N GLY A 26 -8.19 3.09 -5.62
CA GLY A 26 -8.18 2.37 -6.90
C GLY A 26 -7.74 0.92 -6.75
N MET A 27 -6.66 0.68 -6.00
CA MET A 27 -6.18 -0.67 -5.70
C MET A 27 -7.19 -1.48 -4.89
N LYS A 28 -7.87 -0.85 -3.93
CA LYS A 28 -8.94 -1.48 -3.16
C LYS A 28 -10.05 -1.98 -4.08
N SER A 29 -10.62 -1.07 -4.89
CA SER A 29 -11.77 -1.38 -5.73
C SER A 29 -11.47 -2.36 -6.87
N LEU A 30 -10.26 -2.32 -7.44
CA LEU A 30 -9.88 -3.17 -8.57
C LEU A 30 -9.29 -4.53 -8.15
N ILE A 31 -8.69 -4.62 -6.95
CA ILE A 31 -7.98 -5.83 -6.51
C ILE A 31 -8.54 -6.38 -5.21
N SER A 32 -8.39 -5.66 -4.07
CA SER A 32 -8.73 -6.26 -2.77
C SER A 32 -10.22 -6.63 -2.66
N ASP A 33 -11.11 -5.81 -3.22
CA ASP A 33 -12.55 -6.07 -3.21
C ASP A 33 -12.92 -7.32 -4.05
N GLN A 34 -12.08 -7.71 -5.02
CA GLN A 34 -12.25 -8.94 -5.81
C GLN A 34 -11.61 -10.16 -5.15
N MET A 35 -10.53 -9.97 -4.38
CA MET A 35 -9.83 -11.05 -3.67
C MET A 35 -10.54 -11.48 -2.38
N GLY A 36 -11.42 -10.65 -1.82
CA GLY A 36 -12.22 -10.98 -0.64
C GLY A 36 -11.57 -10.57 0.68
N GLN A 37 -12.16 -10.99 1.80
CA GLN A 37 -11.80 -10.49 3.15
C GLN A 37 -10.90 -11.43 3.97
N GLU A 38 -10.34 -12.47 3.33
CA GLU A 38 -9.48 -13.48 3.99
C GLU A 38 -8.09 -12.94 4.34
N PHE A 39 -7.65 -11.88 3.66
CA PHE A 39 -6.35 -11.24 3.86
C PHE A 39 -6.48 -9.88 4.53
N ARG A 40 -5.43 -9.49 5.26
CA ARG A 40 -5.19 -8.10 5.65
C ARG A 40 -4.57 -7.39 4.45
N TYR A 41 -5.10 -6.22 4.08
CA TYR A 41 -4.56 -5.46 2.96
C TYR A 41 -3.94 -4.16 3.45
N ILE A 42 -2.68 -3.96 3.12
CA ILE A 42 -1.98 -2.68 3.30
C ILE A 42 -1.89 -2.01 1.94
N ILE A 43 -2.53 -0.85 1.80
CA ILE A 43 -2.65 -0.15 0.52
C ILE A 43 -2.26 1.33 0.72
N PRO A 44 -0.99 1.70 0.46
CA PRO A 44 -0.54 3.07 0.62
C PRO A 44 -1.02 3.98 -0.53
N ASP A 45 -1.34 5.22 -0.21
CA ASP A 45 -1.34 6.33 -1.17
C ASP A 45 0.09 6.87 -1.27
N LEU A 46 0.76 6.67 -2.40
CA LEU A 46 2.04 7.32 -2.68
C LEU A 46 1.90 8.84 -2.53
N SER A 47 2.97 9.51 -2.09
CA SER A 47 2.96 10.98 -1.98
C SER A 47 2.50 11.64 -3.29
N ALA A 48 1.79 12.76 -3.17
CA ALA A 48 1.10 13.47 -4.26
C ALA A 48 -0.09 12.73 -4.91
N HIS A 49 -0.53 11.59 -4.37
CA HIS A 49 -1.67 10.82 -4.88
C HIS A 49 -2.72 10.56 -3.80
N GLY A 50 -3.96 10.26 -4.24
CA GLY A 50 -5.07 9.90 -3.35
C GLY A 50 -5.27 10.89 -2.20
N GLN A 51 -5.33 10.38 -0.97
CA GLN A 51 -5.42 11.24 0.23
C GLN A 51 -4.05 11.79 0.68
N SER A 52 -2.94 11.27 0.15
CA SER A 52 -1.59 11.81 0.31
C SER A 52 -1.27 12.97 -0.68
N VAL A 53 -2.27 13.57 -1.34
CA VAL A 53 -2.08 14.57 -2.41
C VAL A 53 -1.32 15.81 -1.98
N SER A 54 -1.36 16.18 -0.71
CA SER A 54 -0.64 17.33 -0.16
C SER A 54 0.84 17.06 0.12
N LEU A 55 1.29 15.81 0.06
CA LEU A 55 2.69 15.43 0.24
C LEU A 55 3.47 15.57 -1.06
N ILE A 56 4.77 15.81 -0.95
CA ILE A 56 5.68 15.86 -2.11
C ILE A 56 6.27 14.46 -2.32
N TYR A 57 6.16 13.96 -3.55
CA TYR A 57 6.89 12.76 -3.94
C TYR A 57 8.37 13.10 -4.14
N GLU A 58 9.24 12.58 -3.26
CA GLU A 58 10.69 12.83 -3.32
C GLU A 58 11.44 11.75 -4.12
N SER A 59 11.24 10.48 -3.77
CA SER A 59 11.89 9.33 -4.43
C SER A 59 11.21 8.02 -4.06
N ALA A 60 11.40 6.99 -4.88
CA ALA A 60 10.89 5.65 -4.58
C ALA A 60 11.44 5.09 -3.26
N LEU A 61 12.70 5.39 -2.93
CA LEU A 61 13.31 4.99 -1.65
C LEU A 61 12.63 5.65 -0.45
N LYS A 62 12.22 6.92 -0.58
CA LYS A 62 11.51 7.61 0.51
C LYS A 62 10.12 7.02 0.72
N GLU A 63 9.42 6.69 -0.37
CA GLU A 63 8.12 6.02 -0.30
C GLU A 63 8.25 4.62 0.31
N SER A 64 9.25 3.83 -0.11
CA SER A 64 9.48 2.49 0.43
C SER A 64 9.82 2.51 1.92
N GLN A 65 10.61 3.50 2.36
CA GLN A 65 10.90 3.71 3.78
C GLN A 65 9.64 4.02 4.59
N MET A 66 8.75 4.88 4.08
CA MET A 66 7.49 5.20 4.77
C MET A 66 6.57 3.98 4.89
N ILE A 67 6.51 3.15 3.85
CA ILE A 67 5.77 1.88 3.89
C ILE A 67 6.41 0.92 4.90
N TYR A 68 7.73 0.77 4.88
CA TYR A 68 8.46 -0.06 5.83
C TYR A 68 8.24 0.38 7.29
N ASP A 69 8.31 1.68 7.56
CA ASP A 69 8.11 2.23 8.90
C ASP A 69 6.70 1.90 9.41
N TYR A 70 5.69 2.01 8.55
CA TYR A 70 4.33 1.59 8.87
C TYR A 70 4.24 0.09 9.18
N LEU A 71 4.79 -0.77 8.31
CA LEU A 71 4.78 -2.22 8.55
C LEU A 71 5.45 -2.58 9.89
N LYS A 72 6.58 -1.92 10.19
CA LYS A 72 7.33 -2.10 11.43
C LYS A 72 6.54 -1.64 12.66
N GLU A 73 5.94 -0.46 12.62
CA GLU A 73 5.10 0.09 13.71
C GLU A 73 3.89 -0.81 14.00
N HIS A 74 3.30 -1.38 12.94
CA HIS A 74 2.16 -2.29 13.03
C HIS A 74 2.55 -3.76 13.22
N HIS A 75 3.83 -4.04 13.50
CA HIS A 75 4.36 -5.39 13.78
C HIS A 75 4.10 -6.42 12.66
N ILE A 76 3.96 -5.96 11.41
CA ILE A 76 3.81 -6.81 10.23
C ILE A 76 5.20 -7.22 9.76
N LYS A 77 5.54 -8.50 9.96
CA LYS A 77 6.88 -9.04 9.64
C LYS A 77 6.94 -9.77 8.30
N ASP A 78 5.82 -10.36 7.90
CA ASP A 78 5.72 -11.23 6.73
C ASP A 78 4.57 -10.76 5.84
N LEU A 79 4.82 -10.72 4.53
CA LEU A 79 3.82 -10.47 3.50
C LEU A 79 3.64 -11.76 2.71
N CYS A 80 2.41 -12.27 2.58
CA CYS A 80 2.15 -13.44 1.75
C CYS A 80 2.18 -13.10 0.25
N LEU A 81 1.93 -11.83 -0.07
CA LEU A 81 2.07 -11.27 -1.41
C LEU A 81 2.38 -9.77 -1.29
N ALA A 82 3.24 -9.29 -2.18
CA ALA A 82 3.36 -7.86 -2.46
C ALA A 82 3.21 -7.63 -3.96
N PHE A 83 2.37 -6.68 -4.34
CA PHE A 83 2.10 -6.34 -5.72
C PHE A 83 2.24 -4.83 -5.91
N GLY A 84 3.15 -4.44 -6.81
CA GLY A 84 3.34 -3.05 -7.22
C GLY A 84 3.15 -2.92 -8.72
N ALA A 85 2.26 -2.03 -9.17
CA ALA A 85 2.06 -1.76 -10.59
C ALA A 85 2.85 -0.53 -11.04
N SER A 86 3.61 -0.65 -12.13
CA SER A 86 4.39 0.47 -12.71
C SER A 86 5.27 1.15 -11.65
N LEU A 87 5.07 2.44 -11.35
CA LEU A 87 5.77 3.15 -10.26
C LEU A 87 5.70 2.40 -8.93
N GLY A 88 4.56 1.79 -8.60
CA GLY A 88 4.42 0.99 -7.38
C GLY A 88 5.35 -0.22 -7.34
N GLY A 89 5.73 -0.78 -8.48
CA GLY A 89 6.72 -1.86 -8.58
C GLY A 89 8.17 -1.38 -8.44
N VAL A 90 8.44 -0.08 -8.63
CA VAL A 90 9.75 0.54 -8.35
C VAL A 90 9.87 0.89 -6.86
N VAL A 91 8.75 1.19 -6.20
CA VAL A 91 8.69 1.47 -4.76
C VAL A 91 8.79 0.19 -3.91
N LEU A 92 8.26 -0.93 -4.41
CA LEU A 92 8.30 -2.23 -3.74
C LEU A 92 9.74 -2.75 -3.57
#